data_AF-A0A920FC73-F1
#
_entry.id   AF-A0A920FC73-F1
#
_cell.length_a   1.000
_cell.length_b   1.000
_cell.length_c   1.000
_cell.angle_alpha   90.00
_cell.angle_beta   90.00
_cell.angle_gamma   90.00
#
_symmetry.space_group_name_H-M   'P 1'
#
loop_
_entity.id
_entity.type
_entity.pdbx_description
1 polymer ?
#
loop_
_entity_poly.entity_id
_entity_poly.type
_entity_poly.pdbx_seq_one_letter_code
_entity_poly.pdbx_strand_id
1 'polypeptide(L)'
;MSKIGVEHNEENLSLVFRLLDHMSETRADFTNTFRNLPKLITAPDIFNGETEEKLRSHRAFLDWSIEWKTKITEQKESLDTTFRNMNKINPLFIPRNHQIQRVIDFAIDAEDYQPLEEMLTAITDPFTENPKLMHLAKQPQPHEEIKQTFCGT
;
A
#
# COMPACT_ATOMS: atom_id res chain seq x y z
N MET A 1 -1.97 -8.01 15.46
CA MET A 1 -1.49 -6.63 15.29
C MET A 1 -2.27 -5.98 14.17
N SER A 2 -2.65 -4.70 14.27
CA SER A 2 -3.42 -4.02 13.21
C SER A 2 -2.53 -3.66 12.00
N LYS A 3 -3.15 -3.35 10.85
CA LYS A 3 -2.43 -2.88 9.65
C LYS A 3 -1.64 -1.59 9.87
N ILE A 4 -1.95 -0.82 10.92
CA ILE A 4 -1.24 0.40 11.29
C ILE A 4 -0.25 0.20 12.45
N GLY A 5 -0.01 -1.03 12.89
CA GLY A 5 1.01 -1.34 13.91
C GLY A 5 0.61 -1.09 15.36
N VAL A 6 -0.56 -0.49 15.62
CA VAL A 6 -1.06 -0.28 17.00
C VAL A 6 -1.93 -1.44 17.48
N GLU A 7 -2.08 -1.57 18.80
CA GLU A 7 -2.96 -2.56 19.44
C GLU A 7 -4.43 -2.36 19.07
N HIS A 8 -5.19 -3.45 19.07
CA HIS A 8 -6.62 -3.40 18.75
C HIS A 8 -7.43 -3.04 20.01
N ASN A 9 -7.95 -1.81 20.06
CA ASN A 9 -8.87 -1.33 21.09
C ASN A 9 -9.78 -0.23 20.48
N GLU A 10 -10.82 0.20 21.21
CA GLU A 10 -11.81 1.17 20.71
C GLU A 10 -11.19 2.51 20.29
N GLU A 11 -10.23 3.03 21.07
CA GLU A 11 -9.55 4.29 20.78
C GLU A 11 -8.75 4.20 19.46
N ASN A 12 -8.02 3.09 19.28
CA ASN A 12 -7.21 2.85 18.10
C ASN A 12 -8.04 2.46 16.86
N LEU A 13 -9.26 1.94 17.05
CA LEU A 13 -10.19 1.69 15.94
C LEU A 13 -10.62 3.01 15.28
N SER A 14 -10.87 4.06 16.06
CA SER A 14 -11.16 5.41 15.52
C SER A 14 -10.01 5.93 14.67
N LEU A 15 -8.76 5.66 15.07
CA LEU A 15 -7.58 6.03 14.29
C LEU A 15 -7.54 5.30 12.93
N VAL A 16 -7.93 4.03 12.87
CA VAL A 16 -8.02 3.28 11.61
C VAL A 16 -9.11 3.87 10.69
N PHE A 17 -10.30 4.15 11.21
CA PHE A 17 -11.40 4.70 10.40
C PHE A 17 -11.07 6.07 9.83
N ARG A 18 -10.48 6.97 10.62
CA ARG A 18 -10.03 8.28 10.12
C ARG A 18 -9.00 8.17 8.99
N LEU A 19 -8.09 7.19 9.06
CA LEU A 19 -7.16 6.94 7.95
C LEU A 19 -7.91 6.53 6.69
N LEU A 20 -8.89 5.63 6.81
CA LEU A 20 -9.71 5.18 5.68
C LEU A 20 -10.53 6.33 5.07
N ASP A 21 -11.08 7.21 5.90
CA ASP A 21 -11.79 8.41 5.43
C ASP A 21 -10.86 9.32 4.64
N HIS A 22 -9.67 9.62 5.15
CA HIS A 22 -8.68 10.43 4.42
C HIS A 22 -8.26 9.78 3.11
N MET A 23 -8.10 8.46 3.07
CA MET A 23 -7.77 7.74 1.84
C MET A 23 -8.91 7.81 0.82
N SER A 24 -10.16 7.74 1.28
CA SER A 24 -11.35 7.89 0.43
C SER A 24 -11.43 9.28 -0.16
N GLU A 25 -11.28 10.32 0.67
CA GLU A 25 -11.34 11.74 0.26
C GLU A 25 -10.24 12.09 -0.75
N THR A 26 -9.03 11.58 -0.54
CA THR A 26 -7.84 11.88 -1.36
C THR A 26 -7.63 10.91 -2.52
N ARG A 27 -8.44 9.85 -2.61
CA ARG A 27 -8.25 8.71 -3.53
C ARG A 27 -6.84 8.11 -3.44
N ALA A 28 -6.32 8.01 -2.23
CA ALA A 28 -5.03 7.41 -1.94
C ALA A 28 -5.06 5.89 -2.21
N ASP A 29 -3.97 5.35 -2.76
CA ASP A 29 -3.87 3.91 -3.00
C ASP A 29 -3.90 3.13 -1.69
N PHE A 30 -4.83 2.18 -1.57
CA PHE A 30 -5.05 1.45 -0.33
C PHE A 30 -3.83 0.66 0.13
N THR A 31 -3.32 -0.18 -0.76
CA THR A 31 -2.19 -1.08 -0.48
C THR A 31 -0.93 -0.29 -0.16
N ASN A 32 -0.59 0.69 -1.00
CA ASN A 32 0.63 1.49 -0.85
C ASN A 32 0.56 2.35 0.41
N THR A 33 -0.61 2.91 0.76
CA THR A 33 -0.77 3.70 2.00
C THR A 33 -0.38 2.89 3.23
N PHE A 34 -0.95 1.70 3.41
CA PHE A 34 -0.61 0.84 4.56
C PHE A 34 0.82 0.31 4.49
N ARG A 35 1.32 -0.05 3.31
CA ARG A 35 2.68 -0.56 3.13
C ARG A 35 3.73 0.50 3.42
N ASN A 36 3.48 1.74 3.04
CA ASN A 36 4.44 2.84 3.18
C ASN A 36 4.32 3.57 4.52
N LEU A 37 3.29 3.30 5.33
CA LEU A 37 3.06 3.98 6.61
C LEU A 37 4.29 4.03 7.54
N PRO A 38 5.10 2.95 7.71
CA PRO A 38 6.34 3.01 8.51
C PRO A 38 7.34 4.08 8.05
N LYS A 39 7.34 4.43 6.75
CA LYS A 39 8.25 5.44 6.18
C LYS A 39 7.97 6.84 6.71
N LEU A 40 6.78 7.11 7.26
CA LEU A 40 6.52 8.36 7.99
C LEU A 40 7.49 8.59 9.16
N ILE A 41 8.09 7.52 9.70
CA ILE A 41 9.11 7.58 10.76
C ILE A 41 10.50 7.27 10.20
N THR A 42 10.65 6.19 9.43
CA THR A 42 11.98 5.69 9.02
C THR A 42 12.61 6.47 7.86
N ALA A 43 11.80 7.10 7.01
CA ALA A 43 12.26 7.81 5.83
C ALA A 43 11.25 8.90 5.42
N PRO A 44 11.01 9.92 6.27
CA PRO A 44 9.94 10.91 6.06
C PRO A 44 10.12 11.70 4.75
N ASP A 45 11.36 11.91 4.31
CA ASP A 45 11.68 12.59 3.04
C ASP A 45 11.32 11.73 1.80
N ILE A 46 11.22 10.41 1.97
CA ILE A 46 10.93 9.42 0.92
C ILE A 46 9.43 9.05 0.90
N PHE A 47 8.64 9.48 1.89
CA PHE A 47 7.18 9.35 1.87
C PHE A 47 6.57 10.41 0.91
N ASN A 48 6.91 10.32 -0.38
CA ASN A 48 6.66 11.35 -1.39
C ASN A 48 6.15 10.79 -2.73
N GLY A 49 5.65 9.56 -2.75
CA GLY A 49 4.92 9.06 -3.92
C GLY A 49 3.60 9.83 -4.12
N GLU A 50 2.97 9.63 -5.28
CA GLU A 50 1.74 10.37 -5.64
C GLU A 50 0.60 10.14 -4.64
N THR A 51 0.48 8.92 -4.09
CA THR A 51 -0.48 8.60 -3.02
C THR A 51 -0.17 9.38 -1.74
N GLU A 52 1.11 9.42 -1.35
CA GLU A 52 1.59 10.09 -0.15
C GLU A 52 1.47 11.62 -0.25
N GLU A 53 1.69 12.18 -1.44
CA GLU A 53 1.50 13.60 -1.71
C GLU A 53 0.04 14.02 -1.54
N LYS A 54 -0.90 13.26 -2.13
CA LYS A 54 -2.34 13.50 -1.98
C LYS A 54 -2.77 13.46 -0.51
N LEU A 55 -2.33 12.46 0.26
CA LEU A 55 -2.60 12.37 1.69
C LEU A 55 -2.02 13.56 2.48
N ARG A 56 -0.75 13.92 2.25
CA ARG A 56 -0.09 15.03 2.98
C ARG A 56 -0.69 16.39 2.67
N SER A 57 -1.34 16.56 1.53
CA SER A 57 -2.07 17.80 1.20
C SER A 57 -3.31 18.00 2.08
N HIS A 58 -3.79 16.94 2.74
CA HIS A 58 -4.95 16.98 3.62
C HIS A 58 -4.53 17.26 5.08
N ARG A 59 -4.93 18.42 5.62
CA ARG A 59 -4.53 18.83 6.98
C ARG A 59 -4.89 17.79 8.06
N ALA A 60 -6.06 17.17 7.96
CA ALA A 60 -6.48 16.16 8.93
C ALA A 60 -5.58 14.91 8.92
N PHE A 61 -4.97 14.58 7.77
CA PHE A 61 -3.98 13.50 7.70
C PHE A 61 -2.67 13.87 8.42
N LEU A 62 -2.25 15.14 8.37
CA LEU A 62 -1.07 15.59 9.11
C LEU A 62 -1.27 15.44 10.61
N ASP A 63 -2.43 15.89 11.13
CA ASP A 63 -2.79 15.75 12.54
C ASP A 63 -2.89 14.26 12.94
N TRP A 64 -3.55 13.45 12.10
CA TRP A 64 -3.62 12.00 12.25
C TRP A 64 -2.22 11.36 12.29
N SER A 65 -1.29 11.80 11.45
CA SER A 65 0.06 11.24 11.36
C SER A 65 0.87 11.52 12.63
N ILE A 66 0.67 12.68 13.27
CA ILE A 66 1.31 13.02 14.53
C ILE A 66 0.79 12.11 15.64
N GLU A 67 -0.53 11.95 15.72
CA GLU A 67 -1.18 11.08 16.71
C GLU A 67 -0.74 9.61 16.55
N TRP A 68 -0.72 9.10 15.31
CA TRP A 68 -0.26 7.76 15.00
C TRP A 68 1.22 7.55 15.39
N LYS A 69 2.10 8.51 15.07
CA LYS A 69 3.51 8.47 15.45
C LYS A 69 3.68 8.40 16.96
N THR A 70 2.95 9.22 17.72
CA THR A 70 3.00 9.18 19.18
C THR A 70 2.62 7.80 19.70
N LYS A 71 1.47 7.26 19.27
CA LYS A 71 0.97 5.94 19.71
C LYS A 71 1.96 4.81 19.40
N ILE A 72 2.55 4.79 18.20
CA ILE A 72 3.49 3.73 17.81
C ILE A 72 4.87 3.87 18.49
N THR A 73 5.23 5.06 18.98
CA THR A 73 6.47 5.26 19.73
C THR A 73 6.33 5.00 21.23
N GLU A 74 5.14 5.15 21.80
CA GLU A 74 4.88 4.97 23.25
C GLU A 74 4.52 3.53 23.64
N GLN A 75 4.23 2.67 22.66
CA GLN A 75 3.97 1.25 22.90
C GLN A 75 5.20 0.49 23.42
N LYS A 76 4.95 -0.63 24.10
CA LYS A 76 6.00 -1.45 24.71
C LYS A 76 6.90 -2.16 23.69
N GLU A 77 6.35 -2.50 22.52
CA GLU A 77 7.11 -3.18 21.46
C GLU A 77 8.00 -2.18 20.71
N SER A 78 9.23 -2.60 20.35
CA SER A 78 10.13 -1.75 19.58
C SER A 78 9.57 -1.42 18.19
N LEU A 79 9.89 -0.21 17.69
CA LEU A 79 9.50 0.21 16.34
C LEU A 79 9.95 -0.78 15.26
N ASP A 80 11.17 -1.31 15.39
CA ASP A 80 11.75 -2.28 14.47
C ASP A 80 10.91 -3.59 14.41
N THR A 81 10.49 -4.11 15.56
CA THR A 81 9.60 -5.29 15.60
C THR A 81 8.22 -4.97 15.06
N THR A 82 7.68 -3.80 15.41
CA THR A 82 6.36 -3.34 14.97
C THR A 82 6.31 -3.18 13.44
N PHE A 83 7.31 -2.53 12.84
CA PHE A 83 7.37 -2.32 11.40
C PHE A 83 7.59 -3.64 10.63
N ARG A 84 8.39 -4.57 11.17
CA ARG A 84 8.46 -5.93 10.62
C ARG A 84 7.10 -6.63 10.63
N ASN A 85 6.34 -6.50 11.72
CA ASN A 85 5.01 -7.09 11.83
C ASN A 85 4.02 -6.43 10.86
N MET A 86 4.06 -5.11 10.71
CA MET A 86 3.28 -4.39 9.71
C MET A 86 3.59 -4.88 8.29
N ASN A 87 4.87 -5.02 7.94
CA ASN A 87 5.28 -5.47 6.60
C ASN A 87 4.88 -6.92 6.28
N LYS A 88 4.68 -7.77 7.30
CA LYS A 88 4.15 -9.13 7.14
C LYS A 88 2.64 -9.19 6.90
N ILE A 89 1.91 -8.12 7.20
CA ILE A 89 0.44 -8.05 7.10
C ILE A 89 0.02 -7.12 5.95
N ASN A 90 0.85 -6.13 5.62
CA ASN A 90 0.61 -5.17 4.56
C ASN A 90 1.38 -5.61 3.31
N PRO A 91 0.68 -6.19 2.30
CA PRO A 91 1.35 -6.61 1.09
C PRO A 91 1.91 -5.41 0.35
N LEU A 92 3.03 -5.64 -0.34
CA LEU A 92 3.63 -4.74 -1.31
C LEU A 92 3.04 -4.99 -2.71
N PHE A 93 2.77 -6.26 -3.04
CA PHE A 93 2.23 -6.67 -4.33
C PHE A 93 0.78 -7.13 -4.19
N ILE A 94 -0.07 -6.64 -5.09
CA ILE A 94 -1.44 -7.13 -5.28
C ILE A 94 -1.68 -7.28 -6.79
N PRO A 95 -2.61 -8.16 -7.21
CA PRO A 95 -2.95 -8.31 -8.63
C PRO A 95 -3.75 -7.07 -9.10
N ARG A 96 -3.05 -5.96 -9.36
CA ARG A 96 -3.66 -4.70 -9.82
C ARG A 96 -4.22 -4.88 -11.23
N ASN A 97 -5.45 -4.43 -11.49
CA ASN A 97 -6.12 -4.66 -12.77
C ASN A 97 -5.30 -4.24 -14.00
N HIS A 98 -4.64 -3.08 -13.97
CA HIS A 98 -3.81 -2.62 -15.10
C HIS A 98 -2.59 -3.51 -15.34
N GLN A 99 -2.01 -4.09 -14.28
CA GLN A 99 -0.91 -5.04 -14.41
C GLN A 99 -1.41 -6.39 -14.92
N ILE A 100 -2.59 -6.85 -14.48
CA ILE A 100 -3.23 -8.04 -15.04
C ILE A 100 -3.52 -7.84 -16.53
N GLN A 101 -4.08 -6.70 -16.92
CA GLN A 101 -4.37 -6.38 -18.32
C GLN A 101 -3.09 -6.42 -19.15
N ARG A 102 -2.01 -5.78 -18.65
CA ARG A 102 -0.69 -5.87 -19.29
C ARG A 102 -0.21 -7.31 -19.46
N VAL A 103 -0.36 -8.16 -18.44
CA VAL A 103 0.01 -9.58 -18.55
C VAL A 103 -0.79 -10.28 -19.66
N ILE A 104 -2.09 -10.00 -19.75
CA ILE A 104 -2.96 -10.57 -20.78
C ILE A 104 -2.55 -10.09 -22.18
N ASP A 105 -2.32 -8.78 -22.34
CA ASP A 105 -1.95 -8.18 -23.64
C ASP A 105 -0.64 -8.76 -24.17
N PHE A 106 0.39 -8.89 -23.34
CA PHE A 106 1.67 -9.48 -23.75
C PHE A 106 1.54 -10.97 -24.12
N ALA A 107 0.73 -11.72 -23.37
CA ALA A 107 0.52 -13.13 -23.65
C ALA A 107 -0.25 -13.37 -24.96
N ILE A 108 -1.19 -12.47 -25.31
CA ILE A 108 -2.01 -12.59 -26.53
C ILE A 108 -1.29 -12.02 -27.75
N ASP A 109 -0.77 -10.81 -27.65
CA ASP A 109 -0.26 -10.06 -28.81
C ASP A 109 1.18 -10.44 -29.17
N ALA A 110 1.97 -10.87 -28.20
CA ALA A 110 3.40 -11.13 -28.35
C ALA A 110 3.81 -12.57 -28.00
N GLU A 111 2.87 -13.42 -27.57
CA GLU A 111 3.15 -14.78 -27.02
C GLU A 111 4.22 -14.76 -25.91
N ASP A 112 4.35 -13.63 -25.19
CA ASP A 112 5.33 -13.43 -24.13
C ASP A 112 4.70 -13.65 -22.76
N TYR A 113 5.14 -14.72 -22.09
CA TYR A 113 4.65 -15.11 -20.76
C TYR A 113 5.56 -14.64 -19.61
N GLN A 114 6.68 -13.95 -19.89
CA GLN A 114 7.54 -13.43 -18.82
C GLN A 114 6.79 -12.50 -17.84
N PRO A 115 5.92 -11.58 -18.27
CA PRO A 115 5.13 -10.77 -17.33
C PRO A 115 4.21 -11.60 -16.42
N LEU A 116 3.69 -12.74 -16.91
CA LEU A 116 2.88 -13.65 -16.11
C LEU A 116 3.73 -14.30 -15.01
N GLU A 117 4.92 -14.79 -15.35
CA GLU A 117 5.85 -15.40 -14.39
C GLU A 117 6.28 -14.40 -13.31
N GLU A 118 6.57 -13.14 -13.69
CA GLU A 118 6.88 -12.06 -12.77
C GLU A 118 5.72 -11.75 -11.83
N MET A 119 4.50 -11.63 -12.37
CA MET A 119 3.28 -11.40 -11.58
C MET A 119 3.03 -12.55 -10.60
N LEU A 120 3.11 -13.80 -11.05
CA LEU A 120 2.92 -14.99 -10.20
C LEU A 120 3.95 -15.02 -9.07
N THR A 121 5.21 -14.70 -9.37
CA THR A 121 6.27 -14.59 -8.36
C THR A 121 5.92 -13.52 -7.33
N ALA A 122 5.47 -12.34 -7.77
CA ALA A 122 5.13 -11.22 -6.89
C ALA A 122 3.92 -11.52 -5.98
N ILE A 123 2.86 -12.14 -6.51
CA ILE A 123 1.63 -12.39 -5.73
C ILE A 123 1.72 -13.62 -4.82
N THR A 124 2.66 -14.54 -5.08
CA THR A 124 2.89 -15.73 -4.25
C THR A 124 3.65 -15.36 -2.97
N ASP A 125 4.53 -14.36 -3.03
CA ASP A 125 5.18 -13.76 -1.85
C ASP A 125 4.99 -12.23 -1.84
N PRO A 126 3.77 -11.75 -1.55
CA PRO A 126 3.40 -10.36 -1.78
C PRO A 126 3.98 -9.39 -0.75
N PHE A 127 4.64 -9.89 0.30
CA PHE A 127 5.15 -9.08 1.42
C PHE A 127 6.64 -8.76 1.28
N THR A 128 7.36 -9.58 0.53
CA THR A 128 8.82 -9.50 0.38
C THR A 128 9.19 -8.47 -0.68
N GLU A 129 10.13 -7.58 -0.35
CA GLU A 129 10.65 -6.62 -1.31
C GLU A 129 11.56 -7.31 -2.33
N ASN A 130 11.23 -7.13 -3.60
CA ASN A 130 12.07 -7.55 -4.71
C ASN A 130 12.27 -6.36 -5.66
N PRO A 131 13.49 -5.77 -5.71
CA PRO A 131 13.79 -4.63 -6.56
C PRO A 131 13.41 -4.81 -8.04
N LYS A 132 13.46 -6.05 -8.56
CA LYS A 132 13.10 -6.37 -9.96
C LYS A 132 11.59 -6.27 -10.20
N LEU A 133 10.78 -6.56 -9.18
CA LEU A 133 9.32 -6.61 -9.27
C LEU A 133 8.64 -5.32 -8.82
N MET A 134 9.40 -4.31 -8.35
CA MET A 134 8.84 -3.05 -7.82
C MET A 134 7.94 -2.29 -8.81
N HIS A 135 8.09 -2.55 -10.11
CA HIS A 135 7.21 -1.98 -11.13
C HIS A 135 5.75 -2.45 -10.98
N LEU A 136 5.51 -3.66 -10.45
CA LEU A 136 4.17 -4.23 -10.20
C LEU A 136 3.46 -3.58 -8.99
N ALA A 137 4.21 -2.94 -8.09
CA ALA A 137 3.65 -2.23 -6.94
C ALA A 137 3.11 -0.83 -7.30
N LYS A 138 3.43 -0.32 -8.50
CA LYS A 138 3.03 1.01 -8.95
C LYS A 138 1.50 1.09 -9.14
N GLN A 139 0.96 2.24 -8.79
CA GLN A 139 -0.42 2.59 -9.11
C GLN A 139 -0.60 2.80 -10.61
N PRO A 140 -1.82 2.56 -11.15
CA PRO A 140 -2.08 2.83 -12.56
C PRO A 140 -1.86 4.31 -12.86
N GLN A 141 -1.25 4.60 -14.01
CA GLN A 141 -1.34 5.94 -14.59
C GLN A 141 -2.78 6.23 -15.04
N PRO A 142 -3.17 7.50 -15.20
CA PRO A 142 -4.54 7.85 -15.62
C PRO A 142 -5.01 7.17 -16.93
N HIS A 143 -4.08 6.82 -17.83
CA HIS A 143 -4.37 6.12 -19.09
C HIS A 143 -4.36 4.59 -18.97
N GLU A 144 -3.85 4.05 -17.86
CA GLU A 144 -3.81 2.61 -17.56
C GLU A 144 -5.00 2.18 -16.69
N GLU A 145 -5.84 3.12 -16.24
CA GLU A 145 -7.01 2.82 -15.42
C GLU A 145 -8.02 1.94 -16.18
N ILE A 146 -8.13 0.69 -15.76
CA ILE A 146 -9.13 -0.25 -16.25
C ILE A 146 -10.47 0.09 -15.59
N LYS A 147 -11.32 0.82 -16.32
CA LYS A 147 -12.64 1.30 -15.84
C LYS A 147 -13.72 0.23 -15.82
N GLN A 148 -13.50 -0.90 -16.50
CA GLN A 148 -14.41 -2.04 -16.51
C GLN A 148 -13.64 -3.30 -16.15
N THR A 149 -14.02 -3.92 -15.04
CA THR A 149 -13.54 -5.24 -14.68
C THR A 149 -14.71 -6.21 -14.79
N PHE A 150 -14.51 -7.32 -15.49
CA PHE A 150 -15.50 -8.40 -15.57
C PHE A 150 -15.36 -9.36 -14.37
N CYS A 151 -15.02 -8.83 -13.19
CA CYS A 151 -14.93 -9.62 -11.95
C CYS A 151 -16.30 -9.75 -11.27
N GLY A 152 -17.38 -9.86 -12.05
CA GLY A 152 -18.74 -10.08 -11.57
C GLY A 152 -19.31 -11.36 -12.18
N THR A 153 -19.22 -12.46 -11.43
CA THR A 153 -20.13 -13.61 -11.55
C THR A 153 -20.83 -13.79 -10.22
#